data_AF-A0A5B7YBD8-F1
#
_entry.id   AF-A0A5B7YBD8-F1
#
_cell.length_a   1.000
_cell.length_b   1.000
_cell.length_c   1.000
_cell.angle_alpha   90.00
_cell.angle_beta   90.00
_cell.angle_gamma   90.00
#
_symmetry.space_group_name_H-M   'P 1'
#
loop_
_entity.id
_entity.type
_entity.pdbx_description
1 polymer ?
#
loop_
_entity_poly.entity_id
_entity_poly.type
_entity_poly.pdbx_seq_one_letter_code
_entity_poly.pdbx_strand_id
1 'polypeptide(L)'
;MKSKKHPDVLKVVQFILNKAESNEKFSVQSAANSKELNGLNRYQVARIMRDICLDPEDEGSLIRYTAVDNTNIDNIPCHWQLNADAYFSYLSHQSIQIAIKAFYVAIFAAATAIVGLAIDIFGAFS
;
A
#
# COMPACT_ATOMS: atom_id res chain seq x y z
N MET A 1 2.09 -0.93 23.21
CA MET A 1 2.22 -1.24 21.77
C MET A 1 0.90 -0.92 21.08
N LYS A 2 0.78 0.23 20.40
CA LYS A 2 -0.35 0.47 19.48
C LYS A 2 -0.22 -0.58 18.39
N SER A 3 -1.26 -1.39 18.15
CA SER A 3 -1.22 -2.40 17.10
C SER A 3 -0.79 -1.71 15.80
N LYS A 4 0.10 -2.34 15.04
CA LYS A 4 0.56 -1.87 13.72
C LYS A 4 -0.62 -1.95 12.73
N LYS A 5 -1.68 -1.18 12.95
CA LYS A 5 -2.73 -0.98 11.96
C LYS A 5 -2.09 -0.18 10.85
N HIS A 6 -1.89 -0.79 9.68
CA HIS A 6 -1.54 -0.04 8.48
C HIS A 6 -2.55 1.11 8.33
N PRO A 7 -2.07 2.33 8.05
CA PRO A 7 -2.94 3.46 7.71
C PRO A 7 -4.00 3.04 6.71
N ASP A 8 -5.23 3.50 6.89
CA ASP A 8 -6.36 3.09 6.07
C ASP A 8 -6.11 3.40 4.58
N VAL A 9 -5.42 4.51 4.29
CA VAL A 9 -4.97 4.87 2.94
C VAL A 9 -4.06 3.79 2.33
N LEU A 10 -3.09 3.26 3.07
CA LEU A 10 -2.18 2.23 2.56
C LEU A 10 -2.91 0.91 2.24
N LYS A 11 -3.95 0.57 3.01
CA LYS A 11 -4.78 -0.61 2.72
C LYS A 11 -5.57 -0.43 1.43
N VAL A 12 -6.19 0.74 1.25
CA VAL A 12 -6.97 1.05 0.04
C VAL A 12 -6.06 1.12 -1.19
N VAL A 13 -4.90 1.76 -1.08
CA VAL A 13 -3.87 1.78 -2.15
C VAL A 13 -3.49 0.36 -2.56
N GLN A 14 -3.16 -0.51 -1.60
CA GLN A 14 -2.77 -1.89 -1.90
C GLN A 14 -3.93 -2.69 -2.50
N PHE A 15 -5.16 -2.48 -2.02
CA PHE A 15 -6.34 -3.10 -2.60
C PHE A 15 -6.55 -2.70 -4.07
N ILE A 16 -6.45 -1.40 -4.39
CA ILE A 16 -6.59 -0.90 -5.76
C ILE A 16 -5.50 -1.49 -6.65
N LEU A 17 -4.24 -1.51 -6.20
CA LEU A 17 -3.13 -2.09 -6.97
C LEU A 17 -3.36 -3.57 -7.28
N ASN A 18 -3.76 -4.37 -6.29
CA ASN A 18 -4.05 -5.78 -6.51
C ASN A 18 -5.18 -5.99 -7.52
N LYS A 19 -6.22 -5.16 -7.48
CA LYS A 19 -7.33 -5.22 -8.45
C LYS A 19 -6.91 -4.77 -9.84
N ALA A 20 -6.08 -3.73 -9.94
CA ALA A 20 -5.53 -3.26 -11.21
C ALA A 20 -4.62 -4.30 -11.86
N GLU A 21 -3.76 -4.98 -11.08
CA GLU A 21 -2.89 -6.06 -11.56
C GLU A 21 -3.70 -7.24 -12.13
N SER A 22 -4.80 -7.62 -11.47
CA SER A 22 -5.73 -8.64 -11.97
C SER A 22 -6.72 -8.14 -13.03
N ASN A 23 -6.64 -6.86 -13.42
CA ASN A 23 -7.59 -6.18 -14.30
C ASN A 23 -9.06 -6.34 -13.86
N GLU A 24 -9.30 -6.40 -12.55
CA GLU A 24 -10.62 -6.61 -11.96
C GLU A 24 -11.34 -5.27 -11.75
N LYS A 25 -12.60 -5.20 -12.18
CA LYS A 25 -13.49 -4.08 -11.88
C LYS A 25 -14.05 -4.21 -10.48
N PHE A 26 -14.20 -3.08 -9.80
CA PHE A 26 -14.88 -3.02 -8.51
C PHE A 26 -15.55 -1.66 -8.32
N SER A 27 -16.53 -1.61 -7.42
CA SER A 27 -17.21 -0.40 -6.99
C SER A 27 -16.81 -0.02 -5.57
N VAL A 28 -17.06 1.23 -5.16
CA VAL A 28 -16.82 1.69 -3.79
C VAL A 28 -17.59 0.83 -2.79
N GLN A 29 -18.84 0.48 -3.12
CA GLN A 29 -19.66 -0.39 -2.27
C GLN A 29 -19.08 -1.81 -2.17
N SER A 30 -18.65 -2.41 -3.28
CA SER A 30 -18.02 -3.74 -3.25
C SER A 30 -16.70 -3.73 -2.48
N ALA A 31 -15.92 -2.65 -2.59
CA ALA A 31 -14.67 -2.46 -1.86
C ALA A 31 -14.93 -2.33 -0.35
N ALA A 32 -15.93 -1.56 0.08
CA ALA A 32 -16.30 -1.44 1.50
C ALA A 32 -16.81 -2.74 2.12
N ASN A 33 -17.41 -3.63 1.31
CA ASN A 33 -17.86 -4.95 1.75
C ASN A 33 -16.78 -6.05 1.63
N SER A 34 -15.61 -5.71 1.08
CA SER A 34 -14.51 -6.65 0.91
C SER A 34 -13.87 -7.03 2.25
N LYS A 35 -13.32 -8.25 2.35
CA LYS A 35 -12.63 -8.69 3.57
C LYS A 35 -11.28 -7.99 3.72
N GLU A 36 -10.71 -7.55 2.61
CA GLU A 36 -9.41 -6.89 2.49
C GLU A 36 -9.44 -5.48 3.09
N LEU A 37 -10.56 -4.76 2.94
CA LEU A 37 -10.78 -3.44 3.52
C LEU A 37 -11.59 -3.46 4.82
N ASN A 38 -11.62 -4.61 5.51
CA ASN A 38 -12.38 -4.80 6.74
C ASN A 38 -12.13 -3.67 7.76
N GLY A 39 -13.23 -3.07 8.22
CA GLY A 39 -13.24 -1.94 9.15
C GLY A 39 -13.32 -0.56 8.48
N LEU A 40 -13.33 -0.47 7.15
CA LEU A 40 -13.61 0.76 6.42
C LEU A 40 -15.05 0.80 5.95
N ASN A 41 -15.75 1.87 6.28
CA ASN A 41 -17.09 2.10 5.76
C ASN A 41 -17.05 2.68 4.34
N ARG A 42 -18.19 2.60 3.65
CA ARG A 42 -18.39 3.11 2.29
C ARG A 42 -17.94 4.56 2.10
N TYR A 43 -18.22 5.44 3.06
CA TYR A 43 -17.81 6.85 3.01
C TYR A 43 -16.29 7.04 3.12
N GLN A 44 -15.62 6.26 3.97
CA GLN A 44 -14.17 6.28 4.14
C GLN A 44 -13.47 5.79 2.88
N VAL A 45 -13.96 4.68 2.31
CA VAL A 45 -13.43 4.15 1.04
C VAL A 45 -13.62 5.18 -0.08
N ALA A 46 -14.83 5.74 -0.22
CA ALA A 46 -15.12 6.77 -1.22
C ALA A 46 -14.19 7.98 -1.10
N ARG A 47 -14.01 8.50 0.13
CA ARG A 47 -13.14 9.65 0.39
C ARG A 47 -11.69 9.34 0.02
N ILE A 48 -11.16 8.21 0.49
CA ILE A 48 -9.78 7.83 0.20
C ILE A 48 -9.58 7.65 -1.29
N MET A 49 -10.47 6.93 -1.97
CA MET A 49 -10.42 6.75 -3.43
C MET A 49 -10.45 8.09 -4.17
N ARG A 50 -11.27 9.04 -3.74
CA ARG A 50 -11.33 10.39 -4.32
C ARG A 50 -10.00 11.14 -4.23
N ASP A 51 -9.22 10.90 -3.18
CA ASP A 51 -7.94 11.58 -2.96
C ASP A 51 -6.78 10.92 -3.74
N ILE A 52 -6.86 9.60 -4.00
CA ILE A 52 -5.71 8.81 -4.50
C ILE A 52 -5.89 8.24 -5.92
N CYS A 53 -7.11 8.23 -6.47
CA CYS A 53 -7.39 7.67 -7.78
C CYS A 53 -7.40 8.74 -8.88
N LEU A 54 -7.20 8.27 -10.11
CA LEU A 54 -7.57 9.00 -11.32
C LEU A 54 -9.05 8.79 -11.63
N ASP A 55 -9.56 9.55 -12.61
CA ASP A 55 -10.86 9.28 -13.22
C ASP A 55 -10.88 7.85 -13.82
N PRO A 56 -11.75 6.95 -13.33
CA PRO A 56 -11.72 5.54 -13.74
C PRO A 56 -12.31 5.27 -15.14
N GLU A 57 -13.08 6.19 -15.70
CA GLU A 57 -13.70 6.03 -17.03
C GLU A 57 -13.61 7.36 -17.82
N ASP A 58 -14.52 8.30 -17.53
CA ASP A 58 -14.62 9.61 -18.19
C ASP A 58 -14.15 10.74 -17.28
N GLU A 59 -13.89 11.93 -17.84
CA GLU A 59 -13.60 13.13 -17.03
C GLU A 59 -14.71 13.41 -16.00
N GLY A 60 -14.33 13.56 -14.73
CA GLY A 60 -15.26 13.77 -13.62
C GLY A 60 -15.96 12.49 -13.12
N SER A 61 -15.65 11.34 -13.70
CA SER A 61 -16.18 10.04 -13.24
C SER A 61 -15.73 9.69 -11.83
N LEU A 62 -14.57 10.17 -11.37
CA LEU A 62 -14.09 10.00 -10.00
C LEU A 62 -15.09 10.58 -9.00
N ILE A 63 -15.53 11.82 -9.22
CA ILE A 63 -16.47 12.52 -8.32
C ILE A 63 -17.82 11.80 -8.32
N ARG A 64 -18.28 11.37 -9.50
CA ARG A 64 -19.56 10.71 -9.70
C ARG A 64 -19.59 9.34 -9.02
N TYR A 65 -18.60 8.50 -9.27
CA TYR A 65 -18.56 7.12 -8.75
C TYR A 65 -18.06 7.02 -7.31
N THR A 66 -17.58 8.12 -6.71
CA THR A 66 -17.30 8.22 -5.27
C THR A 66 -18.36 9.03 -4.52
N ALA A 67 -19.46 9.42 -5.17
CA ALA A 67 -20.59 10.05 -4.50
C ALA A 67 -21.43 8.98 -3.78
N VAL A 68 -21.33 8.96 -2.45
CA VAL A 68 -22.15 8.06 -1.61
C VAL A 68 -23.46 8.77 -1.30
N ASP A 69 -24.50 8.46 -2.08
CA ASP A 69 -25.85 8.99 -1.92
C ASP A 69 -26.92 7.90 -2.16
N ASN A 70 -28.20 8.28 -2.17
CA ASN A 70 -29.31 7.34 -2.39
C ASN A 70 -29.46 6.88 -3.86
N THR A 71 -28.66 7.41 -4.79
CA THR A 71 -28.71 7.03 -6.21
C THR A 71 -27.90 5.76 -6.50
N ASN A 72 -27.12 5.30 -5.53
CA ASN A 72 -26.34 4.06 -5.59
C ASN A 72 -25.33 3.99 -6.75
N ILE A 73 -24.90 5.16 -7.25
CA ILE A 73 -23.97 5.30 -8.36
C ILE A 73 -22.58 4.73 -8.00
N ASP A 74 -22.19 4.80 -6.75
CA ASP A 74 -20.91 4.27 -6.25
C ASP A 74 -20.92 2.73 -6.05
N ASN A 75 -22.01 2.06 -6.45
CA ASN A 75 -22.05 0.62 -6.66
C ASN A 75 -21.67 0.21 -8.10
N ILE A 76 -21.45 1.17 -9.01
CA ILE A 76 -21.03 0.87 -10.38
C ILE A 76 -19.56 0.39 -10.38
N PRO A 77 -19.26 -0.79 -10.96
CA PRO A 77 -17.92 -1.32 -11.00
C PRO A 77 -17.11 -0.72 -12.16
N CYS A 78 -15.93 -0.17 -11.83
CA CYS A 78 -15.04 0.50 -12.79
C CYS A 78 -13.60 -0.01 -12.65
N HIS A 79 -12.75 0.35 -13.62
CA HIS A 79 -11.30 0.14 -13.53
C HIS A 79 -10.66 1.30 -12.79
N TRP A 80 -10.28 1.06 -11.54
CA TRP A 80 -9.64 2.09 -10.74
C TRP A 80 -8.13 2.07 -10.93
N GLN A 81 -7.56 3.24 -11.14
CA GLN A 81 -6.12 3.45 -11.20
C GLN A 81 -5.72 4.52 -10.18
N LEU A 82 -4.53 4.37 -9.61
CA LEU A 82 -3.96 5.37 -8.72
C LEU A 82 -3.44 6.56 -9.52
N ASN A 83 -3.50 7.74 -8.92
CA ASN A 83 -2.75 8.88 -9.42
C ASN A 83 -1.25 8.69 -9.19
N ALA A 84 -0.44 9.46 -9.92
CA ALA A 84 1.01 9.34 -9.88
C ALA A 84 1.57 9.54 -8.45
N ASP A 85 1.04 10.52 -7.71
CA ASP A 85 1.51 10.85 -6.37
C ASP A 85 1.28 9.71 -5.38
N ALA A 86 0.08 9.12 -5.38
CA ALA A 86 -0.25 7.99 -4.52
C ALA A 86 0.58 6.74 -4.89
N TYR A 87 0.76 6.50 -6.19
CA TYR A 87 1.59 5.40 -6.68
C TYR A 87 3.06 5.54 -6.26
N PHE A 88 3.68 6.69 -6.52
CA PHE A 88 5.07 6.93 -6.13
C PHE A 88 5.26 6.99 -4.62
N SER A 89 4.29 7.52 -3.88
CA SER A 89 4.31 7.51 -2.41
C SER A 89 4.28 6.08 -1.87
N TYR A 90 3.49 5.20 -2.48
CA TYR A 90 3.46 3.78 -2.12
C TYR A 90 4.78 3.08 -2.40
N LEU A 91 5.35 3.28 -3.59
CA LEU A 91 6.66 2.72 -3.95
C LEU A 91 7.76 3.22 -3.00
N SER A 92 7.79 4.53 -2.72
CA SER A 92 8.73 5.11 -1.76
C SER A 92 8.62 4.48 -0.37
N HIS A 93 7.38 4.29 0.12
CA HIS A 93 7.14 3.59 1.37
C HIS A 93 7.69 2.14 1.32
N GLN A 94 7.48 1.39 0.24
CA GLN A 94 8.07 0.05 0.10
C GLN A 94 9.60 0.09 0.08
N SER A 95 10.21 1.02 -0.67
CA SER A 95 11.66 1.18 -0.75
C SER A 95 12.29 1.48 0.61
N ILE A 96 11.67 2.33 1.43
CA ILE A 96 12.12 2.61 2.80
C ILE A 96 12.09 1.34 3.65
N GLN A 97 11.04 0.54 3.57
CA GLN A 97 10.95 -0.71 4.32
C GLN A 97 12.03 -1.72 3.92
N ILE A 98 12.34 -1.81 2.62
CA ILE A 98 13.43 -2.65 2.09
C ILE A 98 14.79 -2.12 2.57
N ALA A 99 15.01 -0.81 2.49
CA ALA A 99 16.24 -0.17 2.93
C ALA A 99 16.50 -0.41 4.42
N ILE A 100 15.48 -0.30 5.28
CA ILE A 100 15.60 -0.60 6.72
C ILE A 100 16.01 -2.07 6.93
N LYS A 101 15.40 -3.01 6.22
CA LYS A 101 15.78 -4.44 6.31
C LYS A 101 17.22 -4.66 5.85
N ALA A 102 17.60 -4.10 4.71
CA ALA A 102 18.94 -4.21 4.17
C ALA A 102 19.98 -3.60 5.12
N PHE A 103 19.66 -2.47 5.76
CA PHE A 103 20.50 -1.83 6.76
C PHE A 103 20.75 -2.75 7.97
N TYR A 104 19.72 -3.40 8.50
CA TYR A 104 19.92 -4.38 9.59
C TYR A 104 20.79 -5.56 9.15
N VAL A 105 20.56 -6.09 7.95
CA VAL A 105 21.40 -7.18 7.40
C VAL A 105 22.85 -6.74 7.27
N ALA A 106 23.10 -5.52 6.80
CA ALA A 106 24.45 -4.96 6.67
C ALA A 106 25.14 -4.82 8.03
N ILE A 107 24.44 -4.38 9.07
CA ILE A 107 24.98 -4.32 10.45
C ILE A 107 25.42 -5.71 10.92
N PHE A 108 24.57 -6.73 10.73
CA PHE A 108 24.92 -8.09 11.13
C PHE A 108 26.13 -8.62 10.34
N ALA A 109 26.16 -8.40 9.03
CA ALA A 109 27.28 -8.81 8.18
C ALA A 109 28.60 -8.14 8.61
N ALA A 110 28.55 -6.84 8.93
CA ALA A 110 29.72 -6.11 9.43
C ALA A 110 30.19 -6.67 10.78
N ALA A 111 29.28 -6.96 11.71
CA ALA A 111 29.61 -7.55 12.99
C ALA A 111 30.26 -8.94 12.84
N THR A 112 29.73 -9.79 11.96
CA THR A 112 30.31 -11.11 11.69
C THR A 112 31.70 -11.01 11.07
N ALA A 113 31.92 -10.04 10.18
CA ALA A 113 33.23 -9.82 9.56
C ALA A 113 34.28 -9.38 10.60
N ILE A 114 33.91 -8.49 11.53
CA ILE A 114 34.80 -8.05 12.62
C ILE A 114 35.18 -9.23 13.52
N VAL A 115 34.22 -10.08 13.89
CA VAL A 115 34.50 -11.28 14.71
C VAL A 115 35.39 -12.26 13.97
N GLY A 116 35.15 -12.50 12.67
CA GLY A 116 36.00 -13.35 11.84
C GLY A 116 37.45 -12.87 11.80
N LEU A 117 37.66 -11.58 11.55
CA LEU A 117 39.01 -10.99 11.55
C LEU A 117 39.69 -11.12 12.92
N ALA A 118 38.96 -10.97 14.03
CA ALA A 118 39.52 -11.15 15.36
C ALA A 118 39.96 -12.60 15.60
N ILE A 119 39.14 -13.59 15.23
CA ILE A 119 39.47 -15.01 15.36
C ILE A 119 40.69 -15.37 14.51
N ASP A 120 40.77 -14.88 13.26
CA ASP A 120 41.93 -15.11 12.39
C ASP A 120 43.22 -14.54 12.98
N ILE A 121 43.16 -13.34 13.58
CA ILE A 121 44.31 -12.74 14.28
C ILE A 121 44.71 -13.60 15.48
N PHE A 122 43.77 -13.95 16.37
CA PHE A 122 44.10 -14.75 17.56
C PHE A 122 44.59 -16.17 17.23
N GLY A 123 44.06 -16.80 16.18
CA GLY A 123 44.52 -18.10 15.71
C GLY A 123 45.87 -18.08 15.00
N ALA A 124 46.25 -16.96 14.38
CA ALA A 124 47.58 -16.80 13.77
C ALA A 124 48.71 -16.54 14.79
N PHE A 125 48.36 -16.15 16.03
CA PHE A 125 49.31 -15.86 17.10
C PHE A 125 49.33 -16.91 18.24
N SER A 126 48.62 -18.04 18.10
CA SER A 126 48.65 -19.20 19.02
C SER A 126 49.47 -20.35 18.47
#